data_AF-A0A327NNY5-F1
#
_entry.id   AF-A0A327NNY5-F1
#
_cell.length_a   1.000
_cell.length_b   1.000
_cell.length_c   1.000
_cell.angle_alpha   90.00
_cell.angle_beta   90.00
_cell.angle_gamma   90.00
#
_symmetry.space_group_name_H-M   'P 1'
#
loop_
_entity.id
_entity.type
_entity.pdbx_description
1 polymer ?
#
loop_
_entity_poly.entity_id
_entity_poly.type
_entity_poly.pdbx_seq_one_letter_code
_entity_poly.pdbx_strand_id
1 'polypeptide(L)'
;MVVAAVVFSLTNRLLHLHFPIWVLAIAAAILVFVIMSTFLSNSSNDPTLYYIMTVVINVIVVLLMITLTGISNFIFSAHFSTPFAFGKPQLITTIIYAIITVFFAVQPLISDAKGYIGDIQSEKKLRTIKEIIDTGNIDDFIEVSDSNFELWKVRLINEQRSLLEYVVAQDKVAMAHVLLNGHKDLFKYTFSWDIKSQSMVEMLIEDGMSPDQAIQALTAYNKTELVKIVVEKYHPKFSSSVSYITKNVMHYKNDELLNYLVEKGLGKDLIQSNETLYGLGEKNDTTAVYQLMKKGFAVDPTDNRLIYWAIYNNNLPFLKVLFTYPFNVNASSDEYTNLENAIVGGHKEIVDFLLTLKPDIETLHTTKLNGETNALLLAERYKQTEMLEKLKRYIGQN
;
A
#
# COMPACT_ATOMS: atom_id res chain seq x y z
N MET A 1 -54.54 -0.20 25.46
CA MET A 1 -55.93 -0.08 24.96
C MET A 1 -56.13 1.06 23.97
N VAL A 2 -55.65 2.28 24.25
CA VAL A 2 -55.84 3.45 23.35
C VAL A 2 -55.16 3.28 21.98
N VAL A 3 -53.92 2.78 21.94
CA VAL A 3 -53.20 2.55 20.67
C VAL A 3 -53.87 1.47 19.79
N ALA A 4 -54.34 0.38 20.40
CA ALA A 4 -55.07 -0.67 19.67
C ALA A 4 -56.42 -0.16 19.12
N ALA A 5 -57.12 0.69 19.87
CA ALA A 5 -58.37 1.31 19.41
C ALA A 5 -58.13 2.32 18.28
N VAL A 6 -57.02 3.08 18.32
CA VAL A 6 -56.62 4.02 17.26
C VAL A 6 -56.20 3.26 16.00
N VAL A 7 -55.41 2.20 16.12
CA VAL A 7 -55.00 1.35 14.99
C VAL A 7 -56.23 0.66 14.40
N PHE A 8 -57.11 0.08 15.21
CA PHE A 8 -58.34 -0.55 14.72
C PHE A 8 -59.28 0.46 14.05
N SER A 9 -59.42 1.67 14.59
CA SER A 9 -60.19 2.76 13.98
C SER A 9 -59.60 3.24 12.66
N LEU A 10 -58.27 3.35 12.57
CA LEU A 10 -57.56 3.78 11.37
C LEU A 10 -57.64 2.71 10.27
N THR A 11 -57.43 1.43 10.62
CA THR A 11 -57.57 0.30 9.70
C THR A 11 -59.01 0.15 9.22
N ASN A 12 -60.00 0.33 10.11
CA ASN A 12 -61.42 0.27 9.74
C ASN A 12 -61.85 1.47 8.85
N ARG A 13 -61.26 2.66 9.04
CA ARG A 13 -61.44 3.81 8.12
C ARG A 13 -60.73 3.62 6.78
N LEU A 14 -59.53 3.02 6.77
CA LEU A 14 -58.78 2.69 5.56
C LEU A 14 -59.45 1.58 4.74
N LEU A 15 -60.12 0.63 5.39
CA LEU A 15 -60.90 -0.43 4.73
C LEU A 15 -62.20 0.08 4.09
N HIS A 16 -62.80 1.16 4.61
CA HIS A 16 -63.99 1.79 4.02
C HIS A 16 -63.67 2.76 2.87
N LEU A 17 -62.46 3.34 2.87
CA LEU A 17 -61.92 3.96 1.67
C LEU A 17 -61.77 2.84 0.65
N HIS A 18 -62.57 2.87 -0.42
CA HIS A 18 -62.42 1.99 -1.57
C HIS A 18 -61.11 2.33 -2.28
N PHE A 19 -59.97 2.09 -1.64
CA PHE A 19 -58.67 2.24 -2.26
C PHE A 19 -58.64 1.21 -3.37
N PRO A 20 -58.64 1.67 -4.63
CA PRO A 20 -58.68 0.73 -5.72
C PRO A 20 -57.37 -0.06 -5.66
N ILE A 21 -57.46 -1.38 -5.80
CA ILE A 21 -56.37 -2.36 -5.59
C ILE A 21 -55.07 -1.97 -6.33
N TRP A 22 -55.17 -1.20 -7.40
CA TRP A 22 -54.04 -0.63 -8.13
C TRP A 22 -53.18 0.34 -7.29
N VAL A 23 -53.73 1.08 -6.33
CA VAL A 23 -52.97 1.96 -5.42
C VAL A 23 -52.09 1.15 -4.49
N LEU A 24 -52.60 0.02 -3.97
CA LEU A 24 -51.82 -0.90 -3.13
C LEU A 24 -50.70 -1.57 -3.95
N ALA A 25 -50.99 -1.94 -5.20
CA ALA A 25 -50.00 -2.49 -6.12
C ALA A 25 -48.90 -1.48 -6.49
N ILE A 26 -49.26 -0.21 -6.72
CA ILE A 26 -48.30 0.87 -6.96
C ILE A 26 -47.46 1.12 -5.72
N ALA A 27 -48.06 1.15 -4.52
CA ALA A 27 -47.32 1.33 -3.28
C ALA A 27 -46.33 0.17 -3.03
N ALA A 28 -46.72 -1.07 -3.30
CA ALA A 28 -45.84 -2.22 -3.22
C ALA A 28 -44.69 -2.16 -4.25
N ALA A 29 -44.98 -1.76 -5.50
CA ALA A 29 -43.96 -1.59 -6.53
C ALA A 29 -42.96 -0.47 -6.17
N ILE A 30 -43.43 0.64 -5.60
CA ILE A 30 -42.57 1.73 -5.10
C ILE A 30 -41.73 1.25 -3.91
N LEU A 31 -42.29 0.48 -2.99
CA LEU A 31 -41.55 -0.08 -1.86
C LEU A 31 -40.43 -1.03 -2.33
N VAL A 32 -40.73 -1.89 -3.30
CA VAL A 32 -39.73 -2.78 -3.94
C VAL A 32 -38.65 -1.95 -4.63
N PHE A 33 -39.03 -0.90 -5.36
CA PHE A 33 -38.08 0.03 -6.00
C PHE A 33 -37.16 0.71 -4.99
N VAL A 34 -37.70 1.20 -3.86
CA VAL A 34 -36.91 1.85 -2.80
C VAL A 34 -35.96 0.85 -2.14
N ILE A 35 -36.44 -0.35 -1.80
CA ILE A 35 -35.59 -1.41 -1.20
C ILE A 35 -34.47 -1.78 -2.18
N MET A 36 -34.79 -1.97 -3.46
CA MET A 36 -33.81 -2.30 -4.49
C MET A 36 -32.79 -1.17 -4.68
N SER A 37 -33.22 0.09 -4.77
CA SER A 37 -32.34 1.26 -4.89
C SER A 37 -31.41 1.43 -3.68
N THR A 38 -31.91 1.14 -2.48
CA THR A 38 -31.11 1.26 -1.23
C THR A 38 -30.07 0.15 -1.16
N PHE A 39 -30.44 -1.08 -1.56
CA PHE A 39 -29.52 -2.22 -1.56
C PHE A 39 -28.46 -2.11 -2.67
N LEU A 40 -28.84 -1.60 -3.85
CA LEU A 40 -27.93 -1.31 -4.98
C LEU A 40 -26.82 -0.33 -4.60
N SER A 41 -27.08 0.62 -3.69
CA SER A 41 -26.06 1.56 -3.22
C SER A 41 -25.01 0.92 -2.29
N ASN A 42 -25.29 -0.25 -1.71
CA ASN A 42 -24.46 -0.87 -0.67
C ASN A 42 -23.71 -2.14 -1.12
N SER A 43 -24.03 -2.73 -2.27
CA SER A 43 -23.43 -3.99 -2.76
C SER A 43 -22.55 -3.75 -3.99
N SER A 44 -21.38 -3.14 -3.82
CA SER A 44 -20.56 -2.68 -4.97
C SER A 44 -19.56 -3.68 -5.56
N ASN A 45 -19.34 -4.87 -4.97
CA ASN A 45 -18.10 -5.63 -5.29
C ASN A 45 -18.27 -7.09 -5.75
N ASP A 46 -19.48 -7.65 -5.85
CA ASP A 46 -19.67 -9.01 -6.41
C ASP A 46 -20.87 -9.09 -7.38
N PRO A 47 -20.62 -9.19 -8.69
CA PRO A 47 -21.69 -9.26 -9.69
C PRO A 47 -22.50 -10.57 -9.60
N THR A 48 -21.95 -11.66 -9.07
CA THR A 48 -22.68 -12.93 -8.95
C THR A 48 -23.73 -12.87 -7.85
N LEU A 49 -23.39 -12.24 -6.72
CA LEU A 49 -24.32 -12.01 -5.62
C LEU A 49 -25.48 -11.09 -6.05
N TYR A 50 -25.19 -10.09 -6.88
CA TYR A 50 -26.19 -9.23 -7.52
C TYR A 50 -27.22 -10.05 -8.30
N TYR A 51 -26.78 -10.96 -9.19
CA TYR A 51 -27.68 -11.79 -9.99
C TYR A 51 -28.61 -12.66 -9.14
N ILE A 52 -28.06 -13.33 -8.11
CA ILE A 52 -28.84 -14.22 -7.24
C ILE A 52 -29.87 -13.42 -6.44
N MET A 53 -29.49 -12.26 -5.89
CA MET A 53 -30.39 -11.45 -5.08
C MET A 53 -31.54 -10.85 -5.86
N THR A 54 -31.31 -10.36 -7.10
CA THR A 54 -32.37 -9.84 -7.96
C THR A 54 -33.39 -10.91 -8.31
N VAL A 55 -32.94 -12.15 -8.60
CA VAL A 55 -33.84 -13.27 -8.87
C VAL A 55 -34.67 -13.61 -7.64
N VAL A 56 -34.05 -13.70 -6.45
CA VAL A 56 -34.74 -14.01 -5.19
C VAL A 56 -35.80 -12.96 -4.85
N ILE A 57 -35.47 -11.66 -4.97
CA ILE A 57 -36.40 -10.57 -4.68
C ILE A 57 -37.60 -10.63 -5.64
N ASN A 58 -37.36 -10.83 -6.93
CA ASN A 58 -38.44 -10.93 -7.92
C ASN A 58 -39.37 -12.12 -7.65
N VAL A 59 -38.83 -13.27 -7.23
CA VAL A 59 -39.64 -14.44 -6.83
C VAL A 59 -40.49 -14.14 -5.59
N ILE A 60 -39.93 -13.48 -4.58
CA ILE A 60 -40.66 -13.10 -3.36
C ILE A 60 -41.82 -12.15 -3.69
N VAL A 61 -41.58 -11.15 -4.54
CA VAL A 61 -42.62 -10.18 -4.95
C VAL A 61 -43.76 -10.90 -5.68
N VAL A 62 -43.44 -11.81 -6.60
CA VAL A 62 -44.45 -12.61 -7.31
C VAL A 62 -45.28 -13.45 -6.33
N LEU A 63 -44.64 -14.15 -5.38
CA LEU A 63 -45.35 -14.93 -4.36
C LEU A 63 -46.26 -14.06 -3.48
N LEU A 64 -45.78 -12.89 -3.08
CA LEU A 64 -46.52 -11.95 -2.24
C LEU A 64 -47.74 -11.39 -3.00
N MET A 65 -47.62 -11.15 -4.30
CA MET A 65 -48.76 -10.74 -5.14
C MET A 65 -49.78 -11.87 -5.34
N ILE A 66 -49.33 -13.11 -5.54
CA ILE A 66 -50.23 -14.29 -5.66
C ILE A 66 -51.01 -14.46 -4.35
N THR A 67 -50.34 -14.41 -3.21
CA THR A 67 -50.99 -14.54 -1.90
C THR A 67 -51.98 -13.40 -1.63
N LEU A 68 -51.62 -12.14 -1.89
CA LEU A 68 -52.54 -11.00 -1.76
C LEU A 68 -53.75 -11.12 -2.69
N THR A 69 -53.56 -11.58 -3.92
CA THR A 69 -54.65 -11.82 -4.87
C THR A 69 -55.56 -12.96 -4.40
N GLY A 70 -54.98 -14.05 -3.88
CA GLY A 70 -55.72 -15.17 -3.29
C GLY A 70 -56.54 -14.76 -2.06
N ILE A 71 -55.93 -13.98 -1.15
CA ILE A 71 -56.59 -13.44 0.04
C ILE A 71 -57.72 -12.48 -0.36
N SER A 72 -57.49 -11.61 -1.35
CA SER A 72 -58.52 -10.71 -1.88
C SER A 72 -59.70 -11.51 -2.43
N ASN A 73 -59.46 -12.50 -3.29
CA ASN A 73 -60.51 -13.35 -3.81
C ASN A 73 -61.25 -14.12 -2.70
N PHE A 74 -60.55 -14.59 -1.67
CA PHE A 74 -61.16 -15.27 -0.53
C PHE A 74 -62.07 -14.34 0.29
N ILE A 75 -61.57 -13.16 0.67
CA ILE A 75 -62.30 -12.17 1.48
C ILE A 75 -63.53 -11.61 0.74
N PHE A 76 -63.43 -11.37 -0.57
CA PHE A 76 -64.50 -10.76 -1.36
C PHE A 76 -65.39 -11.78 -2.10
N SER A 77 -65.17 -13.09 -1.92
CA SER A 77 -66.00 -14.16 -2.51
C SER A 77 -67.41 -14.27 -1.92
N ALA A 78 -67.64 -13.73 -0.72
CA ALA A 78 -68.94 -13.76 -0.07
C ALA A 78 -69.74 -12.47 -0.34
N HIS A 79 -70.58 -12.52 -1.38
CA HIS A 79 -71.71 -11.62 -1.65
C HIS A 79 -71.46 -10.10 -1.52
N PHE A 80 -70.76 -9.50 -2.48
CA PHE A 80 -71.05 -8.12 -2.91
C PHE A 80 -70.95 -8.01 -4.43
N SER A 81 -72.10 -8.12 -5.09
CA SER A 81 -72.25 -7.82 -6.51
C SER A 81 -72.18 -6.32 -6.73
N THR A 82 -71.01 -5.81 -7.14
CA THR A 82 -70.94 -4.53 -7.87
C THR A 82 -70.58 -4.80 -9.33
N PRO A 83 -71.20 -4.11 -10.30
CA PRO A 83 -71.11 -4.44 -11.72
C PRO A 83 -69.84 -3.91 -12.40
N PHE A 84 -68.72 -3.82 -11.66
CA PHE A 84 -67.46 -3.34 -12.21
C PHE A 84 -66.55 -4.53 -12.51
N ALA A 85 -66.69 -5.08 -13.72
CA ALA A 85 -65.86 -6.17 -14.22
C ALA A 85 -64.39 -5.70 -14.37
N PHE A 86 -63.58 -6.00 -13.36
CA PHE A 86 -62.17 -5.60 -13.19
C PHE A 86 -61.16 -6.39 -14.05
N GLY A 87 -61.54 -6.86 -15.24
CA GLY A 87 -60.65 -7.69 -16.08
C GLY A 87 -59.53 -6.92 -16.81
N LYS A 88 -59.75 -5.64 -17.13
CA LYS A 88 -58.80 -4.84 -17.93
C LYS A 88 -57.61 -4.24 -17.14
N PRO A 89 -57.78 -3.74 -15.89
CA PRO A 89 -56.66 -3.17 -15.13
C PRO A 89 -55.61 -4.21 -14.72
N GLN A 90 -56.02 -5.44 -14.42
CA GLN A 90 -55.10 -6.52 -14.04
C GLN A 90 -54.18 -6.90 -15.20
N LEU A 91 -54.72 -6.98 -16.42
CA LEU A 91 -53.93 -7.22 -17.63
C LEU A 91 -52.91 -6.10 -17.86
N ILE A 92 -53.32 -4.84 -17.69
CA ILE A 92 -52.43 -3.67 -17.84
C ILE A 92 -51.31 -3.71 -16.79
N THR A 93 -51.64 -3.99 -15.52
CA THR A 93 -50.63 -4.13 -14.45
C THR A 93 -49.65 -5.25 -14.74
N THR A 94 -50.13 -6.41 -15.20
CA THR A 94 -49.27 -7.54 -15.57
C THR A 94 -48.38 -7.21 -16.76
N ILE A 95 -48.89 -6.52 -17.78
CA ILE A 95 -48.11 -6.09 -18.95
C ILE A 95 -47.03 -5.07 -18.54
N ILE A 96 -47.38 -4.06 -17.74
CA ILE A 96 -46.43 -3.07 -17.25
C ILE A 96 -45.33 -3.74 -16.41
N TYR A 97 -45.71 -4.68 -15.54
CA TYR A 97 -44.76 -5.42 -14.72
C TYR A 97 -43.84 -6.32 -15.55
N ALA A 98 -44.37 -6.99 -16.58
CA ALA A 98 -43.58 -7.80 -17.50
C ALA A 98 -42.57 -6.95 -18.28
N ILE A 99 -42.98 -5.78 -18.77
CA ILE A 99 -42.10 -4.84 -19.49
C ILE A 99 -41.00 -4.32 -18.56
N ILE A 100 -41.34 -3.93 -17.33
CA ILE A 100 -40.38 -3.45 -16.33
C ILE A 100 -39.38 -4.57 -15.97
N THR A 101 -39.86 -5.79 -15.75
CA THR A 101 -39.02 -6.95 -15.42
C THR A 101 -38.06 -7.30 -16.55
N VAL A 102 -38.54 -7.31 -17.80
CA VAL A 102 -37.70 -7.54 -18.99
C VAL A 102 -36.67 -6.41 -19.15
N PHE A 103 -37.08 -5.16 -18.97
CA PHE A 103 -36.17 -4.01 -19.04
C PHE A 103 -35.05 -4.14 -18.00
N PHE A 104 -35.36 -4.46 -16.76
CA PHE A 104 -34.36 -4.66 -15.70
C PHE A 104 -33.52 -5.93 -15.89
N ALA A 105 -34.05 -6.99 -16.49
CA ALA A 105 -33.28 -8.20 -16.81
C ALA A 105 -32.27 -7.98 -17.95
N VAL A 106 -32.56 -7.05 -18.88
CA VAL A 106 -31.71 -6.76 -20.04
C VAL A 106 -30.70 -5.63 -19.76
N GLN A 107 -30.93 -4.77 -18.76
CA GLN A 107 -30.00 -3.70 -18.37
C GLN A 107 -28.55 -4.18 -18.08
N PRO A 108 -28.34 -5.27 -17.31
CA PRO A 108 -26.99 -5.82 -17.08
C PRO A 108 -26.34 -6.34 -18.37
N LEU A 109 -27.09 -7.02 -19.24
CA LEU A 109 -26.59 -7.50 -20.53
C LEU A 109 -26.12 -6.35 -21.45
N ILE A 110 -26.80 -5.21 -21.43
CA ILE A 110 -26.42 -4.01 -22.18
C ILE A 110 -25.19 -3.33 -21.55
N SER A 111 -25.12 -3.29 -20.22
CA SER A 111 -23.99 -2.73 -19.47
C SER A 111 -22.72 -3.57 -19.63
N ASP A 112 -22.83 -4.89 -19.46
CA ASP A 112 -21.74 -5.85 -19.61
C ASP A 112 -21.25 -5.92 -21.06
N ALA A 113 -22.14 -5.81 -22.05
CA ALA A 113 -21.73 -5.71 -23.46
C ALA A 113 -20.90 -4.45 -23.73
N LYS A 114 -21.19 -3.32 -23.07
CA LYS A 114 -20.44 -2.07 -23.22
C LYS A 114 -19.07 -2.14 -22.54
N GLY A 115 -18.98 -2.79 -21.37
CA GLY A 115 -17.71 -3.09 -20.70
C GLY A 115 -16.85 -4.06 -21.51
N TYR A 116 -17.44 -5.16 -21.97
CA TYR A 116 -16.76 -6.21 -22.74
C TYR A 116 -16.28 -5.73 -24.12
N ILE A 117 -17.05 -4.88 -24.80
CA ILE A 117 -16.62 -4.24 -26.07
C ILE A 117 -15.49 -3.24 -25.82
N GLY A 118 -15.54 -2.48 -24.71
CA GLY A 118 -14.44 -1.59 -24.29
C GLY A 118 -13.16 -2.36 -23.99
N ASP A 119 -13.27 -3.49 -23.27
CA ASP A 119 -12.15 -4.34 -22.91
C ASP A 119 -11.52 -5.02 -24.14
N ILE A 120 -12.33 -5.55 -25.07
CA ILE A 120 -11.82 -6.16 -26.32
C ILE A 120 -11.15 -5.13 -27.23
N GLN A 121 -11.71 -3.93 -27.36
CA GLN A 121 -11.09 -2.86 -28.16
C GLN A 121 -9.78 -2.39 -27.52
N SER A 122 -9.70 -2.36 -26.20
CA SER A 122 -8.46 -2.08 -25.48
C SER A 122 -7.42 -3.19 -25.72
N GLU A 123 -7.81 -4.47 -25.70
CA GLU A 123 -6.89 -5.59 -25.85
C GLU A 123 -6.22 -5.60 -27.23
N LYS A 124 -7.02 -5.42 -28.29
CA LYS A 124 -6.51 -5.34 -29.66
C LYS A 124 -5.57 -4.13 -29.84
N LYS A 125 -5.94 -2.97 -29.30
CA LYS A 125 -5.11 -1.75 -29.37
C LYS A 125 -3.77 -1.95 -28.64
N LEU A 126 -3.77 -2.61 -27.49
CA LEU A 126 -2.56 -2.91 -26.73
C LEU A 126 -1.63 -3.90 -27.44
N ARG A 127 -2.18 -4.91 -28.12
CA ARG A 127 -1.39 -5.79 -28.99
C ARG A 127 -0.75 -5.02 -30.14
N THR A 128 -1.50 -4.14 -30.80
CA THR A 128 -0.96 -3.27 -31.87
C THR A 128 0.15 -2.35 -31.35
N ILE A 129 -0.03 -1.72 -30.18
CA ILE A 129 1.03 -0.90 -29.56
C ILE A 129 2.29 -1.73 -29.31
N LYS A 130 2.14 -2.95 -28.79
CA LYS A 130 3.27 -3.86 -28.56
C LYS A 130 3.99 -4.21 -29.86
N GLU A 131 3.26 -4.55 -30.92
CA GLU A 131 3.82 -4.83 -32.25
C GLU A 131 4.59 -3.63 -32.82
N ILE A 132 4.07 -2.41 -32.65
CA ILE A 132 4.76 -1.17 -33.06
C ILE A 132 6.08 -1.01 -32.29
N ILE A 133 6.08 -1.24 -30.98
CA ILE A 133 7.30 -1.16 -30.15
C ILE A 133 8.32 -2.21 -30.59
N ASP A 134 7.86 -3.45 -30.80
CA ASP A 134 8.72 -4.57 -31.16
C ASP A 134 9.37 -4.35 -32.54
N THR A 135 8.60 -3.88 -33.53
CA THR A 135 9.11 -3.50 -34.86
C THR A 135 10.01 -2.26 -34.84
N GLY A 136 9.86 -1.39 -33.83
CA GLY A 136 10.66 -0.18 -33.69
C GLY A 136 10.24 0.94 -34.64
N ASN A 137 9.05 0.89 -35.23
CA ASN A 137 8.54 1.95 -36.08
C ASN A 137 8.10 3.17 -35.23
N ILE A 138 8.89 4.23 -35.27
CA ILE A 138 8.64 5.44 -34.48
C ILE A 138 7.47 6.27 -35.01
N ASP A 139 7.26 6.29 -36.33
CA ASP A 139 6.20 7.10 -36.95
C ASP A 139 4.82 6.56 -36.55
N ASP A 140 4.64 5.23 -36.63
CA ASP A 140 3.42 4.55 -36.16
C ASP A 140 3.21 4.76 -34.65
N PHE A 141 4.30 4.81 -33.88
CA PHE A 141 4.23 5.02 -32.43
C PHE A 141 3.76 6.44 -32.08
N ILE A 142 4.25 7.45 -32.80
CA ILE A 142 3.80 8.84 -32.65
C ILE A 142 2.33 8.97 -33.02
N GLU A 143 1.90 8.39 -34.14
CA GLU A 143 0.50 8.42 -34.58
C GLU A 143 -0.44 7.84 -33.51
N VAL A 144 -0.04 6.72 -32.89
CA VAL A 144 -0.83 6.10 -31.82
C VAL A 144 -0.75 6.92 -30.52
N SER A 145 0.35 7.60 -30.23
CA SER A 145 0.51 8.46 -29.06
C SER A 145 -0.35 9.72 -29.12
N ASP A 146 -0.49 10.32 -30.30
CA ASP A 146 -1.31 11.52 -30.50
C ASP A 146 -2.82 11.24 -30.40
N SER A 147 -3.23 9.97 -30.35
CA SER A 147 -4.64 9.54 -30.36
C SER A 147 -5.41 9.77 -29.05
N ASN A 148 -5.33 10.93 -28.39
CA ASN A 148 -6.04 11.27 -27.11
C ASN A 148 -5.94 10.19 -26.02
N PHE A 149 -4.97 9.28 -26.13
CA PHE A 149 -4.87 8.07 -25.36
C PHE A 149 -3.64 8.23 -24.48
N GLU A 150 -3.84 8.35 -23.18
CA GLU A 150 -2.77 8.54 -22.21
C GLU A 150 -1.92 7.25 -22.11
N LEU A 151 -1.06 7.00 -23.11
CA LEU A 151 -0.23 5.80 -23.23
C LEU A 151 0.64 5.56 -22.00
N TRP A 152 1.03 6.61 -21.29
CA TRP A 152 1.78 6.50 -20.04
C TRP A 152 0.98 5.84 -18.90
N LYS A 153 -0.36 5.86 -18.92
CA LYS A 153 -1.22 5.15 -17.95
C LYS A 153 -1.44 3.68 -18.31
N VAL A 154 -1.01 3.26 -19.50
CA VAL A 154 -1.25 1.92 -20.00
C VAL A 154 -0.35 0.91 -19.31
N ARG A 155 -0.97 -0.19 -18.87
CA ARG A 155 -0.27 -1.41 -18.46
C ARG A 155 -0.43 -2.45 -19.55
N LEU A 156 0.67 -3.08 -19.94
CA LEU A 156 0.62 -4.15 -20.93
C LEU A 156 -0.05 -5.38 -20.34
N ILE A 157 -0.93 -6.02 -21.11
CA ILE A 157 -1.63 -7.23 -20.69
C ILE A 157 -0.61 -8.35 -20.47
N ASN A 158 -0.75 -9.06 -19.35
CA ASN A 158 0.15 -10.13 -18.88
C ASN A 158 1.52 -9.70 -18.37
N GLU A 159 1.79 -8.40 -18.22
CA GLU A 159 3.01 -7.91 -17.60
C GLU A 159 2.71 -7.12 -16.33
N GLN A 160 3.51 -7.32 -15.27
CA GLN A 160 3.47 -6.45 -14.09
C GLN A 160 4.04 -5.05 -14.38
N ARG A 161 4.52 -4.81 -15.61
CA ARG A 161 5.21 -3.60 -16.04
C ARG A 161 4.26 -2.64 -16.77
N SER A 162 4.45 -1.35 -16.55
CA SER A 162 3.88 -0.28 -17.35
C SER A 162 4.45 -0.29 -18.78
N LEU A 163 3.73 0.33 -19.72
CA LEU A 163 4.21 0.50 -21.09
C LEU A 163 5.59 1.18 -21.14
N LEU A 164 5.79 2.22 -20.32
CA LEU A 164 7.05 2.95 -20.24
C LEU A 164 8.20 2.04 -19.76
N GLU A 165 7.97 1.22 -18.72
CA GLU A 165 8.98 0.25 -18.25
C GLU A 165 9.33 -0.77 -19.33
N TYR A 166 8.36 -1.22 -20.13
CA TYR A 166 8.61 -2.11 -21.26
C TYR A 166 9.49 -1.44 -22.31
N VAL A 167 9.13 -0.22 -22.73
CA VAL A 167 9.87 0.56 -23.74
C VAL A 167 11.31 0.84 -23.28
N VAL A 168 11.50 1.21 -22.01
CA VAL A 168 12.83 1.42 -21.41
C VAL A 168 13.62 0.10 -21.38
N ALA A 169 13.02 -1.00 -20.94
CA ALA A 169 13.66 -2.32 -20.91
C ALA A 169 14.01 -2.87 -22.29
N GLN A 170 13.31 -2.44 -23.35
CA GLN A 170 13.63 -2.77 -24.74
C GLN A 170 14.63 -1.78 -25.38
N ASP A 171 15.14 -0.82 -24.61
CA ASP A 171 16.10 0.19 -25.06
C ASP A 171 15.59 1.05 -26.23
N LYS A 172 14.27 1.26 -26.30
CA LYS A 172 13.60 2.02 -27.37
C LYS A 172 13.60 3.52 -27.04
N VAL A 173 14.78 4.14 -27.13
CA VAL A 173 15.05 5.53 -26.67
C VAL A 173 14.04 6.54 -27.20
N ALA A 174 13.79 6.58 -28.52
CA ALA A 174 12.89 7.55 -29.13
C ALA A 174 11.44 7.41 -28.64
N MET A 175 10.97 6.17 -28.47
CA MET A 175 9.62 5.89 -27.98
C MET A 175 9.48 6.25 -26.49
N ALA A 176 10.51 5.99 -25.69
CA ALA A 176 10.53 6.40 -24.27
C ALA A 176 10.46 7.92 -24.14
N HIS A 177 11.20 8.65 -24.98
CA HIS A 177 11.15 10.11 -25.04
C HIS A 177 9.74 10.62 -25.37
N VAL A 178 9.06 10.02 -26.37
CA VAL A 178 7.67 10.37 -26.71
C VAL A 178 6.73 10.18 -25.52
N LEU A 179 6.87 9.08 -24.76
CA LEU A 179 6.04 8.81 -23.58
C LEU A 179 6.32 9.76 -22.41
N LEU A 180 7.55 10.25 -22.28
CA LEU A 180 7.99 11.11 -21.18
C LEU A 180 7.79 12.60 -21.46
N ASN A 181 7.62 12.98 -22.73
CA ASN A 181 7.48 14.37 -23.14
C ASN A 181 6.31 15.04 -22.39
N GLY A 182 6.63 16.05 -21.57
CA GLY A 182 5.65 16.77 -20.74
C GLY A 182 5.23 16.08 -19.44
N HIS A 183 5.74 14.87 -19.13
CA HIS A 183 5.31 14.02 -18.02
C HIS A 183 6.44 13.72 -17.00
N LYS A 184 7.10 14.78 -16.51
CA LYS A 184 8.23 14.66 -15.54
C LYS A 184 7.84 14.03 -14.21
N ASP A 185 6.56 14.07 -13.87
CA ASP A 185 6.01 13.46 -12.66
C ASP A 185 6.13 11.93 -12.66
N LEU A 186 6.27 11.30 -13.83
CA LEU A 186 6.43 9.86 -13.96
C LEU A 186 7.69 9.34 -13.26
N PHE A 187 8.76 10.14 -13.16
CA PHE A 187 10.00 9.72 -12.50
C PHE A 187 9.85 9.43 -11.01
N LYS A 188 8.77 9.91 -10.35
CA LYS A 188 8.52 9.65 -8.92
C LYS A 188 8.30 8.17 -8.60
N TYR A 189 7.98 7.34 -9.60
CA TYR A 189 7.58 5.94 -9.40
C TYR A 189 8.59 4.91 -9.96
N THR A 190 9.83 5.32 -10.28
CA THR A 190 10.66 4.60 -11.25
C THR A 190 11.96 4.02 -10.66
N PHE A 191 11.84 3.30 -9.55
CA PHE A 191 13.01 2.82 -8.79
C PHE A 191 13.64 1.52 -9.33
N SER A 192 13.18 0.97 -10.46
CA SER A 192 13.64 -0.34 -10.96
C SER A 192 13.58 -0.47 -12.48
N TRP A 193 14.01 0.55 -13.22
CA TRP A 193 14.09 0.46 -14.68
C TRP A 193 15.34 -0.29 -15.13
N ASP A 194 15.18 -1.32 -15.96
CA ASP A 194 16.29 -2.05 -16.60
C ASP A 194 16.84 -1.25 -17.79
N ILE A 195 17.62 -0.22 -17.47
CA ILE A 195 18.26 0.65 -18.47
C ILE A 195 19.47 -0.09 -19.08
N LYS A 196 19.50 -0.19 -20.40
CA LYS A 196 20.50 -0.99 -21.14
C LYS A 196 21.62 -0.19 -21.78
N SER A 197 21.36 1.04 -22.21
CA SER A 197 22.32 1.86 -22.96
C SER A 197 22.61 3.20 -22.29
N GLN A 198 23.77 3.77 -22.64
CA GLN A 198 24.11 5.15 -22.29
C GLN A 198 23.13 6.15 -22.90
N SER A 199 22.70 5.95 -24.16
CA SER A 199 21.76 6.85 -24.82
C SER A 199 20.42 6.94 -24.08
N MET A 200 19.92 5.81 -23.55
CA MET A 200 18.73 5.82 -22.70
C MET A 200 18.97 6.61 -21.40
N VAL A 201 20.09 6.39 -20.71
CA VAL A 201 20.44 7.15 -19.49
C VAL A 201 20.45 8.66 -19.76
N GLU A 202 21.09 9.08 -20.85
CA GLU A 202 21.22 10.49 -21.21
C GLU A 202 19.86 11.11 -21.50
N MET A 203 19.05 10.46 -22.33
CA MET A 203 17.70 10.92 -22.64
C MET A 203 16.83 11.03 -21.38
N LEU A 204 16.87 10.03 -20.48
CA LEU A 204 16.09 10.07 -19.24
C LEU A 204 16.48 11.24 -18.33
N ILE A 205 17.78 11.54 -18.23
CA ILE A 205 18.26 12.68 -17.44
C ILE A 205 17.87 14.01 -18.10
N GLU A 206 17.97 14.11 -19.42
CA GLU A 206 17.53 15.29 -20.19
C GLU A 206 16.02 15.57 -19.99
N ASP A 207 15.21 14.52 -19.95
CA ASP A 207 13.76 14.63 -19.71
C ASP A 207 13.39 14.91 -18.25
N GLY A 208 14.34 14.82 -17.32
CA GLY A 208 14.19 15.30 -15.94
C GLY A 208 14.42 14.27 -14.84
N MET A 209 14.88 13.06 -15.16
CA MET A 209 15.36 12.11 -14.16
C MET A 209 16.60 12.68 -13.46
N SER A 210 16.63 12.69 -12.12
CA SER A 210 17.83 13.11 -11.42
C SER A 210 18.97 12.08 -11.57
N PRO A 211 20.25 12.49 -11.56
CA PRO A 211 21.38 11.55 -11.58
C PRO A 211 21.32 10.52 -10.44
N ASP A 212 20.86 10.93 -9.25
CA ASP A 212 20.68 10.04 -8.10
C ASP A 212 19.62 8.95 -8.38
N GLN A 213 18.55 9.25 -9.13
CA GLN A 213 17.56 8.26 -9.56
C GLN A 213 18.09 7.32 -10.64
N ALA A 214 18.84 7.84 -11.61
CA ALA A 214 19.48 7.02 -12.63
C ALA A 214 20.42 5.99 -12.00
N ILE A 215 21.24 6.39 -11.01
CA ILE A 215 22.13 5.46 -10.31
C ILE A 215 21.35 4.42 -9.50
N GLN A 216 20.22 4.79 -8.88
CA GLN A 216 19.35 3.81 -8.20
C GLN A 216 18.84 2.74 -9.17
N ALA A 217 18.30 3.14 -10.32
CA ALA A 217 17.81 2.21 -11.32
C ALA A 217 18.94 1.30 -11.87
N LEU A 218 20.10 1.88 -12.17
CA LEU A 218 21.25 1.14 -12.71
C LEU A 218 21.84 0.15 -11.69
N THR A 219 21.90 0.52 -10.41
CA THR A 219 22.41 -0.37 -9.34
C THR A 219 21.45 -1.52 -9.05
N ALA A 220 20.14 -1.34 -9.26
CA ALA A 220 19.15 -2.41 -9.13
C ALA A 220 19.39 -3.58 -10.12
N TYR A 221 20.13 -3.35 -11.21
CA TYR A 221 20.51 -4.36 -12.20
C TYR A 221 22.03 -4.52 -12.35
N ASN A 222 22.81 -4.06 -11.38
CA ASN A 222 24.27 -4.14 -11.34
C ASN A 222 24.98 -3.61 -12.62
N LYS A 223 24.48 -2.50 -13.20
CA LYS A 223 25.03 -1.90 -14.42
C LYS A 223 26.27 -1.03 -14.12
N THR A 224 27.36 -1.64 -13.64
CA THR A 224 28.57 -0.94 -13.15
C THR A 224 29.08 0.16 -14.07
N GLU A 225 29.28 -0.13 -15.35
CA GLU A 225 29.87 0.84 -16.28
C GLU A 225 28.94 2.02 -16.57
N LEU A 226 27.62 1.79 -16.65
CA LEU A 226 26.65 2.88 -16.80
C LEU A 226 26.59 3.74 -15.54
N VAL A 227 26.70 3.15 -14.34
CA VAL A 227 26.80 3.92 -13.09
C VAL A 227 28.04 4.83 -13.12
N LYS A 228 29.20 4.29 -13.52
CA LYS A 228 30.44 5.08 -13.64
C LYS A 228 30.25 6.26 -14.61
N ILE A 229 29.64 6.03 -15.77
CA ILE A 229 29.32 7.09 -16.75
C ILE A 229 28.44 8.19 -16.13
N VAL A 230 27.37 7.81 -15.40
CA VAL A 230 26.50 8.81 -14.76
C VAL A 230 27.28 9.64 -13.73
N VAL A 231 28.12 8.98 -12.92
CA VAL A 231 28.90 9.63 -11.88
C VAL A 231 29.92 10.62 -12.47
N GLU A 232 30.62 10.23 -13.54
CA GLU A 232 31.62 11.09 -14.18
C GLU A 232 31.01 12.25 -14.96
N LYS A 233 29.86 12.04 -15.61
CA LYS A 233 29.22 13.08 -16.43
C LYS A 233 28.36 14.06 -15.62
N TYR A 234 27.66 13.58 -14.59
CA TYR A 234 26.63 14.36 -13.90
C TYR A 234 26.91 14.67 -12.44
N HIS A 235 27.99 14.14 -11.86
CA HIS A 235 28.46 14.46 -10.49
C HIS A 235 27.32 14.44 -9.43
N PRO A 236 26.70 13.27 -9.21
CA PRO A 236 25.58 13.09 -8.29
C PRO A 236 25.94 13.51 -6.86
N LYS A 237 24.93 13.92 -6.10
CA LYS A 237 25.09 14.28 -4.68
C LYS A 237 24.82 13.09 -3.74
N PHE A 238 24.18 12.03 -4.22
CA PHE A 238 23.75 10.86 -3.43
C PHE A 238 22.75 11.19 -2.31
N SER A 239 22.04 12.32 -2.41
CA SER A 239 21.38 12.98 -1.28
C SER A 239 20.17 12.25 -0.68
N SER A 240 19.53 11.36 -1.44
CA SER A 240 18.33 10.62 -0.99
C SER A 240 18.37 9.13 -1.35
N SER A 241 19.52 8.68 -1.85
CA SER A 241 19.65 7.38 -2.53
C SER A 241 20.69 6.47 -1.90
N VAL A 242 21.43 6.93 -0.88
CA VAL A 242 22.53 6.17 -0.26
C VAL A 242 22.07 4.78 0.16
N SER A 243 20.97 4.67 0.91
CA SER A 243 20.49 3.39 1.43
C SER A 243 20.15 2.40 0.32
N TYR A 244 19.42 2.86 -0.70
CA TYR A 244 19.00 2.03 -1.83
C TYR A 244 20.18 1.58 -2.68
N ILE A 245 21.05 2.51 -3.08
CA ILE A 245 22.28 2.25 -3.83
C ILE A 245 23.14 1.23 -3.08
N THR A 246 23.41 1.49 -1.81
CA THR A 246 24.27 0.65 -0.98
C THR A 246 23.71 -0.76 -0.86
N LYS A 247 22.41 -0.89 -0.57
CA LYS A 247 21.74 -2.19 -0.46
C LYS A 247 21.85 -3.00 -1.75
N ASN A 248 21.63 -2.37 -2.90
CA ASN A 248 21.72 -3.06 -4.20
C ASN A 248 23.15 -3.52 -4.50
N VAL A 249 24.13 -2.63 -4.33
CA VAL A 249 25.53 -2.95 -4.61
C VAL A 249 26.04 -4.07 -3.68
N MET A 250 25.66 -4.05 -2.40
CA MET A 250 25.97 -5.13 -1.45
C MET A 250 25.23 -6.44 -1.79
N HIS A 251 23.97 -6.38 -2.23
CA HIS A 251 23.22 -7.55 -2.67
C HIS A 251 23.94 -8.30 -3.79
N TYR A 252 24.48 -7.55 -4.77
CA TYR A 252 25.28 -8.11 -5.86
C TYR A 252 26.74 -8.41 -5.48
N LYS A 253 27.15 -8.13 -4.24
CA LYS A 253 28.54 -8.28 -3.75
C LYS A 253 29.56 -7.57 -4.64
N ASN A 254 29.18 -6.42 -5.20
CA ASN A 254 30.01 -5.66 -6.12
C ASN A 254 30.89 -4.66 -5.36
N ASP A 255 31.95 -5.18 -4.73
CA ASP A 255 32.90 -4.40 -3.95
C ASP A 255 33.63 -3.33 -4.77
N GLU A 256 33.90 -3.60 -6.05
CA GLU A 256 34.54 -2.65 -6.96
C GLU A 256 33.68 -1.38 -7.11
N LEU A 257 32.40 -1.56 -7.44
CA LEU A 257 31.47 -0.45 -7.59
C LEU A 257 31.24 0.27 -6.26
N LEU A 258 31.14 -0.47 -5.15
CA LEU A 258 30.98 0.14 -3.84
C LEU A 258 32.16 1.05 -3.50
N ASN A 259 33.40 0.58 -3.69
CA ASN A 259 34.60 1.37 -3.43
C ASN A 259 34.64 2.62 -4.31
N TYR A 260 34.34 2.47 -5.60
CA TYR A 260 34.29 3.59 -6.54
C TYR A 260 33.26 4.65 -6.12
N LEU A 261 32.03 4.24 -5.77
CA LEU A 261 30.98 5.17 -5.36
C LEU A 261 31.33 5.90 -4.06
N VAL A 262 31.95 5.20 -3.10
CA VAL A 262 32.39 5.78 -1.83
C VAL A 262 33.50 6.82 -2.06
N GLU A 263 34.46 6.53 -2.94
CA GLU A 263 35.48 7.51 -3.36
C GLU A 263 34.82 8.78 -3.93
N LYS A 264 33.78 8.60 -4.74
CA LYS A 264 32.99 9.68 -5.36
C LYS A 264 32.00 10.37 -4.41
N GLY A 265 31.88 9.92 -3.16
CA GLY A 265 31.13 10.59 -2.10
C GLY A 265 29.89 9.89 -1.57
N LEU A 266 29.59 8.67 -2.02
CA LEU A 266 28.54 7.84 -1.43
C LEU A 266 28.82 7.62 0.06
N GLY A 267 27.83 7.88 0.91
CA GLY A 267 27.94 7.71 2.36
C GLY A 267 28.66 8.85 3.09
N LYS A 268 29.04 9.95 2.42
CA LYS A 268 29.60 11.14 3.09
C LYS A 268 28.54 12.01 3.76
N ASP A 269 27.31 12.00 3.24
CA ASP A 269 26.19 12.69 3.88
C ASP A 269 25.86 11.99 5.19
N LEU A 270 25.97 12.74 6.31
CA LEU A 270 25.80 12.18 7.65
C LEU A 270 24.39 11.59 7.82
N ILE A 271 23.34 12.33 7.47
CA ILE A 271 21.95 11.90 7.70
C ILE A 271 21.67 10.61 6.93
N GLN A 272 21.97 10.58 5.63
CA GLN A 272 21.69 9.42 4.79
C GLN A 272 22.55 8.21 5.12
N SER A 273 23.83 8.44 5.40
CA SER A 273 24.75 7.38 5.83
C SER A 273 24.26 6.75 7.12
N ASN A 274 23.92 7.57 8.10
CA ASN A 274 23.49 7.12 9.42
C ASN A 274 22.19 6.30 9.34
N GLU A 275 21.18 6.78 8.59
CA GLU A 275 19.95 6.02 8.32
C GLU A 275 20.23 4.68 7.60
N THR A 276 21.19 4.64 6.68
CA THR A 276 21.60 3.41 6.00
C THR A 276 22.21 2.41 6.99
N LEU A 277 23.13 2.86 7.84
CA LEU A 277 23.78 2.02 8.83
C LEU A 277 22.77 1.51 9.88
N TYR A 278 21.81 2.35 10.30
CA TYR A 278 20.76 1.93 11.22
C TYR A 278 19.84 0.85 10.66
N GLY A 279 19.38 1.00 9.41
CA GLY A 279 18.53 0.00 8.78
C GLY A 279 19.21 -1.37 8.60
N LEU A 280 20.56 -1.40 8.60
CA LEU A 280 21.34 -2.64 8.63
C LEU A 280 21.53 -3.17 10.06
N GLY A 281 21.80 -2.28 11.02
CA GLY A 281 21.91 -2.62 12.44
C GLY A 281 20.63 -3.22 13.03
N GLU A 282 19.47 -2.66 12.69
CA GLU A 282 18.14 -3.19 13.06
C GLU A 282 17.95 -4.63 12.57
N LYS A 283 18.44 -4.94 11.38
CA LYS A 283 18.40 -6.30 10.79
C LYS A 283 19.51 -7.22 11.30
N ASN A 284 20.29 -6.75 12.27
CA ASN A 284 21.47 -7.41 12.82
C ASN A 284 22.55 -7.73 11.76
N ASP A 285 22.59 -6.98 10.65
CA ASP A 285 23.64 -7.11 9.62
C ASP A 285 24.88 -6.28 10.02
N THR A 286 25.44 -6.65 11.16
CA THR A 286 26.58 -5.95 11.78
C THR A 286 27.87 -6.07 10.96
N THR A 287 27.96 -7.09 10.10
CA THR A 287 29.07 -7.24 9.16
C THR A 287 29.00 -6.17 8.09
N ALA A 288 27.82 -5.94 7.48
CA ALA A 288 27.64 -4.87 6.50
C ALA A 288 27.89 -3.48 7.13
N VAL A 289 27.37 -3.22 8.34
CA VAL A 289 27.62 -1.96 9.04
C VAL A 289 29.11 -1.71 9.23
N TYR A 290 29.86 -2.69 9.76
CA TYR A 290 31.30 -2.58 9.93
C TYR A 290 32.04 -2.33 8.62
N GLN A 291 31.68 -3.05 7.56
CA GLN A 291 32.30 -2.88 6.24
C GLN A 291 32.09 -1.47 5.68
N LEU A 292 30.87 -0.93 5.77
CA LEU A 292 30.55 0.41 5.30
C LEU A 292 31.26 1.49 6.11
N MET A 293 31.25 1.39 7.44
CA MET A 293 32.00 2.30 8.31
C MET A 293 33.49 2.31 7.96
N LYS A 294 34.10 1.12 7.76
CA LYS A 294 35.50 1.01 7.35
C LYS A 294 35.78 1.61 5.98
N LYS A 295 34.82 1.57 5.05
CA LYS A 295 34.94 2.21 3.73
C LYS A 295 34.77 3.73 3.80
N GLY A 296 34.30 4.30 4.91
CA GLY A 296 34.22 5.75 5.12
C GLY A 296 32.80 6.31 5.13
N PHE A 297 31.79 5.47 5.36
CA PHE A 297 30.45 5.95 5.67
C PHE A 297 30.47 6.80 6.94
N ALA A 298 29.86 7.98 6.87
CA ALA A 298 29.72 8.87 8.01
C ALA A 298 28.85 8.23 9.10
N VAL A 299 29.29 8.36 10.34
CA VAL A 299 28.62 7.82 11.53
C VAL A 299 28.35 8.97 12.46
N ASP A 300 27.12 9.10 12.97
CA ASP A 300 26.80 10.08 13.98
C ASP A 300 26.99 9.49 15.39
N PRO A 301 28.03 9.87 16.13
CA PRO A 301 28.26 9.36 17.48
C PRO A 301 27.24 9.90 18.50
N THR A 302 26.47 10.95 18.14
CA THR A 302 25.42 11.51 19.01
C THR A 302 24.13 10.71 18.96
N ASP A 303 23.97 9.88 17.92
CA ASP A 303 22.79 9.06 17.72
C ASP A 303 23.08 7.59 18.05
N ASN A 304 22.53 7.20 19.20
CA ASN A 304 22.84 5.97 19.90
C ASN A 304 22.09 4.73 19.36
N ARG A 305 21.30 4.87 18.27
CA ARG A 305 20.51 3.76 17.71
C ARG A 305 21.34 2.52 17.32
N LEU A 306 22.55 2.69 16.78
CA LEU A 306 23.45 1.58 16.44
C LEU A 306 23.89 0.80 17.68
N ILE A 307 24.24 1.52 18.75
CA ILE A 307 24.63 0.94 20.04
C ILE A 307 23.44 0.20 20.65
N TYR A 308 22.25 0.80 20.63
CA TYR A 308 21.02 0.16 21.09
C TYR A 308 20.79 -1.18 20.39
N TRP A 309 20.88 -1.24 19.06
CA TRP A 309 20.70 -2.51 18.32
C TRP A 309 21.80 -3.53 18.60
N ALA A 310 23.04 -3.09 18.82
CA ALA A 310 24.12 -3.98 19.23
C ALA A 310 23.85 -4.61 20.61
N ILE A 311 23.31 -3.83 21.55
CA ILE A 311 22.94 -4.30 22.88
C ILE A 311 21.71 -5.21 22.80
N TYR A 312 20.64 -4.78 22.15
CA TYR A 312 19.39 -5.52 21.99
C TYR A 312 19.61 -6.91 21.36
N ASN A 313 20.50 -7.00 20.37
CA ASN A 313 20.86 -8.26 19.72
C ASN A 313 21.94 -9.06 20.47
N ASN A 314 22.35 -8.63 21.67
CA ASN A 314 23.44 -9.22 22.47
C ASN A 314 24.75 -9.41 21.68
N ASN A 315 25.10 -8.45 20.82
CA ASN A 315 26.24 -8.53 19.91
C ASN A 315 27.44 -7.75 20.44
N LEU A 316 28.12 -8.31 21.45
CA LEU A 316 29.31 -7.70 22.05
C LEU A 316 30.45 -7.39 21.04
N PRO A 317 30.80 -8.26 20.07
CA PRO A 317 31.82 -7.94 19.09
C PRO A 317 31.52 -6.66 18.29
N PHE A 318 30.28 -6.50 17.86
CA PHE A 318 29.85 -5.30 17.14
C PHE A 318 29.83 -4.07 18.06
N LEU A 319 29.35 -4.22 19.30
CA LEU A 319 29.37 -3.14 20.29
C LEU A 319 30.79 -2.61 20.53
N LYS A 320 31.79 -3.51 20.66
CA LYS A 320 33.21 -3.13 20.79
C LYS A 320 33.70 -2.33 19.59
N VAL A 321 33.30 -2.70 18.38
CA VAL A 321 33.61 -1.94 17.16
C VAL A 321 32.99 -0.54 17.21
N LEU A 322 31.73 -0.42 17.62
CA LEU A 322 31.08 0.89 17.71
C LEU A 322 31.79 1.81 18.69
N PHE A 323 32.21 1.33 19.86
CA PHE A 323 32.99 2.12 20.82
C PHE A 323 34.45 2.42 20.41
N THR A 324 34.88 2.01 19.21
CA THR A 324 36.08 2.60 18.59
C THR A 324 35.83 4.02 18.05
N TYR A 325 34.55 4.42 17.96
CA TYR A 325 34.08 5.76 17.64
C TYR A 325 33.64 6.46 18.93
N PRO A 326 33.54 7.81 18.95
CA PRO A 326 33.28 8.59 20.18
C PRO A 326 31.81 8.57 20.62
N PHE A 327 31.16 7.40 20.61
CA PHE A 327 29.81 7.24 21.17
C PHE A 327 29.83 7.50 22.68
N ASN A 328 28.80 8.20 23.16
CA ASN A 328 28.63 8.42 24.59
C ASN A 328 28.14 7.13 25.26
N VAL A 329 28.93 6.57 26.19
CA VAL A 329 28.58 5.38 26.96
C VAL A 329 27.28 5.56 27.75
N ASN A 330 26.99 6.78 28.22
CA ASN A 330 25.80 7.12 28.99
C ASN A 330 24.64 7.60 28.12
N ALA A 331 24.75 7.49 26.78
CA ALA A 331 23.63 7.82 25.92
C ALA A 331 22.44 6.91 26.21
N SER A 332 21.25 7.50 26.10
CA SER A 332 19.98 6.82 26.30
C SER A 332 19.30 6.50 24.98
N SER A 333 18.74 5.32 24.86
CA SER A 333 17.83 4.92 23.78
C SER A 333 16.64 4.21 24.41
N ASP A 334 15.43 4.55 23.95
CA ASP A 334 14.18 4.02 24.49
C ASP A 334 14.08 4.17 26.02
N GLU A 335 14.37 5.39 26.51
CA GLU A 335 14.29 5.80 27.93
C GLU A 335 15.36 5.22 28.86
N TYR A 336 16.14 4.24 28.44
CA TYR A 336 17.23 3.66 29.23
C TYR A 336 18.60 4.01 28.68
N THR A 337 19.61 4.15 29.55
CA THR A 337 21.02 4.22 29.16
C THR A 337 21.48 2.91 28.51
N ASN A 338 22.63 2.93 27.85
CA ASN A 338 23.23 1.71 27.28
C ASN A 338 23.44 0.60 28.32
N LEU A 339 23.95 0.95 29.50
CA LEU A 339 24.16 -0.02 30.58
C LEU A 339 22.84 -0.65 31.04
N GLU A 340 21.80 0.17 31.15
CA GLU A 340 20.49 -0.27 31.61
C GLU A 340 19.79 -1.14 30.59
N ASN A 341 19.88 -0.82 29.30
CA ASN A 341 19.41 -1.69 28.23
C ASN A 341 20.09 -3.08 28.31
N ALA A 342 21.40 -3.13 28.60
CA ALA A 342 22.11 -4.39 28.79
C ALA A 342 21.66 -5.16 30.05
N ILE A 343 21.31 -4.46 31.13
CA ILE A 343 20.74 -5.06 32.35
C ILE A 343 19.34 -5.61 32.06
N VAL A 344 18.46 -4.84 31.44
CA VAL A 344 17.10 -5.26 31.08
C VAL A 344 17.14 -6.50 30.17
N GLY A 345 18.07 -6.54 29.21
CA GLY A 345 18.31 -7.72 28.35
C GLY A 345 19.02 -8.90 29.03
N GLY A 346 19.57 -8.71 30.24
CA GLY A 346 20.34 -9.74 30.95
C GLY A 346 21.70 -10.06 30.29
N HIS A 347 22.26 -9.14 29.52
CA HIS A 347 23.46 -9.33 28.70
C HIS A 347 24.74 -9.12 29.52
N LYS A 348 25.10 -10.13 30.33
CA LYS A 348 26.21 -10.05 31.31
C LYS A 348 27.55 -9.60 30.72
N GLU A 349 27.96 -10.15 29.57
CA GLU A 349 29.23 -9.80 28.94
C GLU A 349 29.25 -8.36 28.40
N ILE A 350 28.09 -7.86 27.95
CA ILE A 350 27.94 -6.47 27.53
C ILE A 350 28.01 -5.55 28.74
N VAL A 351 27.37 -5.91 29.86
CA VAL A 351 27.50 -5.15 31.10
C VAL A 351 28.96 -5.07 31.54
N ASP A 352 29.67 -6.21 31.56
CA ASP A 352 31.10 -6.23 31.90
C ASP A 352 31.91 -5.31 31.02
N PHE A 353 31.68 -5.35 29.70
CA PHE A 353 32.35 -4.45 28.78
C PHE A 353 31.99 -2.98 29.02
N LEU A 354 30.71 -2.64 29.16
CA LEU A 354 30.27 -1.26 29.39
C LEU A 354 30.87 -0.70 30.68
N LEU A 355 30.96 -1.49 31.77
CA LEU A 355 31.60 -1.07 33.02
C LEU A 355 33.09 -0.72 32.82
N THR A 356 33.80 -1.35 31.88
CA THR A 356 35.18 -0.94 31.56
C THR A 356 35.27 0.46 30.94
N LEU A 357 34.18 0.97 30.36
CA LEU A 357 34.08 2.29 29.75
C LEU A 357 33.66 3.38 30.75
N LYS A 358 33.58 3.04 32.03
CA LYS A 358 33.21 3.93 33.14
C LYS A 358 31.86 4.65 32.95
N PRO A 359 30.76 3.90 32.82
CA PRO A 359 29.43 4.49 32.71
C PRO A 359 29.02 5.10 34.06
N ASP A 360 28.09 6.04 33.99
CA ASP A 360 27.35 6.49 35.16
C ASP A 360 26.30 5.43 35.52
N ILE A 361 26.26 5.05 36.78
CA ILE A 361 25.38 4.00 37.31
C ILE A 361 24.51 4.47 38.47
N GLU A 362 24.77 5.67 38.99
CA GLU A 362 24.15 6.19 40.20
C GLU A 362 23.06 7.21 39.87
N THR A 363 23.25 8.01 38.80
CA THR A 363 22.30 9.06 38.42
C THR A 363 20.91 8.49 38.14
N LEU A 364 19.94 8.95 38.93
CA LEU A 364 18.53 8.66 38.74
C LEU A 364 17.99 9.47 37.56
N HIS A 365 17.19 8.83 36.72
CA HIS A 365 16.38 9.50 35.71
C HIS A 365 15.01 8.85 35.61
N THR A 366 14.06 9.56 35.03
CA THR A 366 12.66 9.11 34.93
C THR A 366 12.41 8.38 33.62
N THR A 367 11.73 7.25 33.70
CA THR A 367 11.21 6.47 32.58
C THR A 367 9.69 6.39 32.68
N LYS A 368 9.00 6.22 31.55
CA LYS A 368 7.53 6.09 31.52
C LYS A 368 7.07 4.79 32.15
N LEU A 369 7.81 3.71 31.94
CA LEU A 369 7.45 2.37 32.42
C LEU A 369 7.79 2.16 33.89
N ASN A 370 8.91 2.72 34.34
CA ASN A 370 9.55 2.32 35.58
C ASN A 370 9.69 3.46 36.60
N GLY A 371 9.25 4.68 36.29
CA GLY A 371 9.42 5.84 37.16
C GLY A 371 10.89 6.23 37.27
N GLU A 372 11.33 6.68 38.43
CA GLU A 372 12.76 6.90 38.70
C GLU A 372 13.53 5.58 38.64
N THR A 373 14.63 5.59 37.90
CA THR A 373 15.46 4.42 37.67
C THR A 373 16.93 4.78 37.53
N ASN A 374 17.77 3.80 37.82
CA ASN A 374 19.19 3.73 37.46
C ASN A 374 19.57 2.25 37.29
N ALA A 375 20.81 1.95 36.93
CA ALA A 375 21.31 0.59 36.75
C ALA A 375 21.07 -0.32 37.99
N LEU A 376 21.28 0.18 39.20
CA LEU A 376 21.06 -0.58 40.44
C LEU A 376 19.57 -0.94 40.64
N LEU A 377 18.69 0.04 40.50
CA LEU A 377 17.24 -0.13 40.69
C LEU A 377 16.66 -1.10 39.66
N LEU A 378 17.16 -1.10 38.42
CA LEU A 378 16.76 -2.09 37.42
C LEU A 378 17.24 -3.49 37.80
N ALA A 379 18.52 -3.65 38.18
CA ALA A 379 19.03 -4.95 38.59
C ALA A 379 18.24 -5.54 39.78
N GLU A 380 17.84 -4.71 40.74
CA GLU A 380 16.98 -5.11 41.86
C GLU A 380 15.55 -5.47 41.40
N ARG A 381 14.92 -4.62 40.59
CA ARG A 381 13.55 -4.80 40.08
C ARG A 381 13.39 -6.08 39.26
N TYR A 382 14.38 -6.39 38.42
CA TYR A 382 14.42 -7.61 37.62
C TYR A 382 14.99 -8.81 38.40
N LYS A 383 15.24 -8.68 39.71
CA LYS A 383 15.75 -9.74 40.60
C LYS A 383 17.07 -10.35 40.12
N GLN A 384 17.92 -9.56 39.49
CA GLN A 384 19.23 -9.98 39.00
C GLN A 384 20.30 -9.84 40.10
N THR A 385 20.24 -10.70 41.12
CA THR A 385 21.09 -10.60 42.32
C THR A 385 22.59 -10.55 42.01
N GLU A 386 23.06 -11.38 41.08
CA GLU A 386 24.47 -11.38 40.65
C GLU A 386 24.87 -10.05 39.99
N MET A 387 23.98 -9.47 39.18
CA MET A 387 24.20 -8.19 38.52
C MET A 387 24.22 -7.04 39.53
N LEU A 388 23.27 -7.04 40.46
CA LEU A 388 23.20 -6.04 41.52
C LEU A 388 24.48 -6.03 42.38
N GLU A 389 24.96 -7.21 42.79
CA GLU A 389 26.22 -7.31 43.54
C GLU A 389 27.43 -6.88 42.72
N LYS A 390 27.44 -7.14 41.40
CA LYS A 390 28.48 -6.64 40.50
C LYS A 390 28.50 -5.11 40.44
N LEU A 391 27.35 -4.47 40.25
CA LEU A 391 27.22 -3.01 40.21
C LEU A 391 27.64 -2.37 41.54
N LYS A 392 27.22 -2.93 42.70
CA LYS A 392 27.66 -2.45 44.02
C LYS A 392 29.18 -2.50 44.20
N ARG A 393 29.82 -3.59 43.75
CA ARG A 393 31.29 -3.71 43.80
C ARG A 393 31.98 -2.67 42.93
N TYR A 394 31.42 -2.38 41.75
CA TYR A 394 31.95 -1.37 40.84
C TYR A 394 31.89 0.04 41.47
N ILE A 395 30.80 0.38 42.19
CA ILE A 395 30.71 1.64 42.98
C ILE A 395 31.77 1.66 44.09
N GLY A 396 31.96 0.55 44.79
CA GLY A 396 32.98 0.49 45.86
C GLY A 396 34.43 0.67 45.37
N GLN A 397 34.68 0.64 44.06
CA GLN A 397 36.01 0.69 43.45
C GLN A 397 36.32 1.99 42.68
N ASN A 398 35.31 2.81 42.37
CA ASN A 398 35.44 4.06 41.60
C ASN A 398 34.80 5.20 42.36
#